data_AF-A0A3M1WP45-F1
#
_entry.id   AF-A0A3M1WP45-F1
#
_cell.length_a   1.000
_cell.length_b   1.000
_cell.length_c   1.000
_cell.angle_alpha   90.00
_cell.angle_beta   90.00
_cell.angle_gamma   90.00
#
_symmetry.space_group_name_H-M   'P 1'
#
loop_
_entity.id
_entity.type
_entity.pdbx_description
1 polymer ?
#
loop_
_entity_poly.entity_id
_entity_poly.type
_entity_poly.pdbx_seq_one_letter_code
_entity_poly.pdbx_strand_id
1 'polypeptide(L)'
;MVLQADNDLPFLQRSLSLARLGTAAVFPNPQVGAVIVHQGRIIGEGYHAFAGGPHAEVAAIRSVRVPEHLSEATMYVSLEPCSFHGKTPPCANLII
;
A
#
# COMPACT_ATOMS: atom_id res chain seq x y z
N MET A 1 -10.12 16.72 8.47
CA MET A 1 -10.15 15.55 7.59
C MET A 1 -11.51 15.54 6.90
N VAL A 2 -11.63 16.17 5.74
CA VAL A 2 -12.88 16.12 4.96
C VAL A 2 -12.79 14.86 4.12
N LEU A 3 -13.58 13.84 4.48
CA LEU A 3 -13.80 12.68 3.63
C LEU A 3 -14.61 13.16 2.42
N GLN A 4 -13.95 13.42 1.29
CA GLN A 4 -14.66 13.43 0.01
C GLN A 4 -14.79 11.97 -0.42
N ALA A 5 -15.74 11.25 0.17
CA ALA A 5 -15.95 9.82 -0.06
C ALA A 5 -16.08 9.44 -1.56
N ASP A 6 -16.50 10.39 -2.40
CA ASP A 6 -16.62 10.21 -3.85
C ASP A 6 -15.25 10.10 -4.57
N ASN A 7 -14.17 10.63 -3.99
CA ASN A 7 -12.82 10.63 -4.58
C ASN A 7 -11.94 9.46 -4.12
N ASP A 8 -12.31 8.74 -3.05
CA ASP A 8 -11.48 7.68 -2.46
C ASP A 8 -11.68 6.31 -3.12
N LEU A 9 -12.91 6.02 -3.57
CA LEU A 9 -13.28 4.72 -4.12
C LEU A 9 -12.40 4.26 -5.29
N PRO A 10 -12.05 5.12 -6.28
CA PRO A 10 -11.16 4.71 -7.37
C PRO A 10 -9.78 4.24 -6.88
N PHE A 11 -9.24 4.84 -5.81
CA PHE A 11 -7.94 4.48 -5.27
C PHE A 11 -8.00 3.16 -4.49
N LEU A 12 -9.07 2.91 -3.74
CA LEU A 12 -9.34 1.61 -3.12
C LEU A 12 -9.56 0.49 -4.16
N GLN A 13 -10.28 0.78 -5.25
CA GLN A 13 -10.43 -0.18 -6.36
C GLN A 13 -9.10 -0.50 -7.03
N ARG A 14 -8.22 0.50 -7.15
CA ARG A 14 -6.86 0.31 -7.66
C ARG A 14 -6.02 -0.56 -6.71
N SER A 15 -6.08 -0.34 -5.40
CA SER A 15 -5.36 -1.18 -4.43
C SER A 15 -5.83 -2.64 -4.49
N LEU A 16 -7.13 -2.89 -4.66
CA LEU A 16 -7.67 -4.23 -4.87
C LEU A 16 -7.22 -4.86 -6.20
N SER A 17 -7.09 -4.07 -7.26
CA SER A 17 -6.58 -4.54 -8.55
C SER A 17 -5.11 -4.94 -8.46
N LEU A 18 -4.30 -4.19 -7.70
CA LEU A 18 -2.90 -4.53 -7.39
C LEU A 18 -2.80 -5.79 -6.53
N ALA A 19 -3.67 -5.96 -5.54
CA ALA A 19 -3.69 -7.17 -4.70
C ALA A 19 -3.86 -8.45 -5.53
N ARG A 20 -4.70 -8.42 -6.59
CA ARG A 20 -4.92 -9.55 -7.50
C ARG A 20 -3.69 -9.95 -8.32
N LEU A 21 -2.64 -9.12 -8.37
CA LEU A 21 -1.36 -9.48 -8.99
C LEU A 21 -0.53 -10.41 -8.09
N GLY A 22 -0.79 -10.43 -6.77
CA GLY A 22 -0.28 -11.47 -5.90
C GLY A 22 -0.93 -12.80 -6.30
N THR A 23 -0.12 -13.82 -6.58
CA THR A 23 -0.62 -15.16 -6.98
C THR A 23 -0.40 -16.16 -5.83
N ALA A 24 -0.38 -17.47 -6.10
CA ALA A 24 -0.04 -18.48 -5.10
C ALA A 24 1.32 -18.26 -4.40
N ALA A 25 2.21 -17.44 -4.99
CA ALA A 25 3.50 -17.07 -4.43
C ALA A 25 3.42 -16.34 -3.08
N VAL A 26 2.28 -15.72 -2.73
CA VAL A 26 2.13 -15.02 -1.43
C VAL A 26 1.77 -15.95 -0.28
N PHE A 27 1.27 -17.16 -0.53
CA PHE A 27 0.82 -18.07 0.53
C PHE A 27 1.97 -18.39 1.51
N PRO A 28 1.73 -18.40 2.85
CA PRO A 28 0.45 -18.29 3.56
C PRO A 28 -0.04 -16.86 3.82
N ASN A 29 0.67 -15.84 3.34
CA ASN A 29 0.31 -14.44 3.54
C ASN A 29 -0.85 -14.02 2.63
N PRO A 30 -1.61 -12.97 3.01
CA PRO A 30 -2.69 -12.45 2.17
C PRO A 30 -2.16 -11.74 0.92
N GLN A 31 -3.00 -11.69 -0.11
CA GLN A 31 -2.83 -10.79 -1.25
C GLN A 31 -3.18 -9.37 -0.80
N VAL A 32 -2.21 -8.45 -0.89
CA VAL A 32 -2.40 -7.06 -0.48
C VAL A 32 -1.89 -6.14 -1.58
N GLY A 33 -2.62 -5.06 -1.84
CA GLY A 33 -2.21 -3.97 -2.71
C GLY A 33 -2.30 -2.63 -1.98
N ALA A 34 -1.44 -1.69 -2.38
CA ALA A 34 -1.36 -0.36 -1.81
C ALA A 34 -1.12 0.70 -2.89
N VAL A 35 -1.72 1.87 -2.70
CA VAL A 35 -1.61 3.05 -3.57
C VAL A 35 -1.30 4.25 -2.70
N ILE A 36 -0.37 5.11 -3.14
CA ILE A 36 -0.06 6.39 -2.47
C ILE A 36 -0.52 7.52 -3.38
N VAL A 37 -1.34 8.43 -2.84
CA VAL A 37 -1.94 9.54 -3.56
C VAL A 37 -1.51 10.85 -2.94
N HIS A 38 -1.01 11.77 -3.77
CA HIS A 38 -0.70 13.13 -3.37
C HIS A 38 -1.38 14.09 -4.35
N GLN A 39 -2.14 15.06 -3.82
CA GLN A 39 -2.90 16.04 -4.62
C GLN A 39 -3.79 15.38 -5.70
N GLY A 40 -4.49 14.30 -5.32
CA GLY A 40 -5.40 13.56 -6.21
C GLY A 40 -4.71 12.72 -7.29
N ARG A 41 -3.38 12.59 -7.25
CA ARG A 41 -2.59 11.80 -8.23
C ARG A 41 -1.90 10.64 -7.54
N ILE A 42 -1.95 9.48 -8.18
CA ILE A 42 -1.15 8.32 -7.75
C ILE A 42 0.32 8.64 -7.97
N ILE A 43 1.11 8.60 -6.90
CA ILE A 43 2.57 8.81 -6.92
C ILE A 43 3.35 7.53 -6.61
N GLY A 44 2.69 6.48 -6.11
CA GLY A 44 3.29 5.18 -5.84
C GLY A 44 2.27 4.05 -5.81
N GLU A 45 2.70 2.86 -6.20
CA GLU A 45 1.89 1.64 -6.26
C GLU A 45 2.72 0.43 -5.82
N GLY A 46 2.07 -0.49 -5.12
CA GLY A 46 2.73 -1.71 -4.64
C GLY A 46 1.74 -2.84 -4.41
N TYR A 47 2.25 -4.06 -4.46
CA TYR A 47 1.53 -5.26 -4.06
C TYR A 47 2.49 -6.26 -3.42
N HIS A 48 1.96 -7.15 -2.56
CA HIS A 48 2.75 -8.24 -2.01
C HIS A 48 2.95 -9.31 -3.08
N ALA A 49 4.17 -9.43 -3.61
CA ALA A 49 4.45 -10.29 -4.77
C ALA A 49 4.73 -11.76 -4.38
N PHE A 50 5.36 -11.99 -3.23
CA PHE A 50 5.71 -13.32 -2.73
C PHE A 50 5.95 -13.33 -1.22
N ALA A 51 5.73 -14.47 -0.58
CA ALA A 51 5.88 -14.64 0.87
C ALA A 51 7.30 -14.32 1.36
N GLY A 52 7.42 -13.47 2.38
CA GLY A 52 8.71 -12.99 2.89
C GLY A 52 9.35 -11.86 2.09
N GLY A 53 8.75 -11.48 0.95
CA GLY A 53 9.08 -10.24 0.24
C GLY A 53 8.48 -8.99 0.92
N PRO A 54 8.73 -7.81 0.36
CA PRO A 54 8.13 -6.56 0.83
C PRO A 54 6.60 -6.67 0.87
N HIS A 55 5.99 -6.10 1.91
CA HIS A 55 4.55 -5.89 1.94
C HIS A 55 4.15 -4.80 0.91
N ALA A 56 2.85 -4.71 0.60
CA ALA A 56 2.35 -3.80 -0.41
C ALA A 56 2.68 -2.34 -0.11
N GLU A 57 2.59 -1.95 1.17
CA GLU A 57 2.90 -0.62 1.70
C GLU A 57 4.36 -0.26 1.45
N VAL A 58 5.28 -1.19 1.77
CA VAL A 58 6.72 -1.03 1.53
C VAL A 58 7.01 -0.90 0.03
N ALA A 59 6.38 -1.75 -0.79
CA ALA A 59 6.54 -1.70 -2.24
C ALA A 59 6.02 -0.37 -2.82
N ALA A 60 4.88 0.12 -2.34
CA ALA A 60 4.29 1.38 -2.77
C ALA A 60 5.19 2.56 -2.41
N ILE A 61 5.69 2.64 -1.17
CA ILE A 61 6.62 3.70 -0.72
C ILE A 61 7.89 3.69 -1.57
N ARG A 62 8.49 2.50 -1.81
CA ARG A 62 9.69 2.36 -2.63
C ARG A 62 9.50 2.76 -4.10
N SER A 63 8.26 2.76 -4.60
CA SER A 63 7.95 3.17 -5.96
C SER A 63 7.81 4.68 -6.15
N VAL A 64 7.68 5.44 -5.05
CA VAL A 64 7.55 6.90 -5.09
C VAL A 64 8.87 7.54 -5.52
N ARG A 65 8.82 8.37 -6.56
CA ARG A 65 10.00 9.05 -7.12
C ARG A 65 10.46 10.28 -6.34
N VAL A 66 9.53 10.94 -5.67
CA VAL A 66 9.73 12.21 -4.94
C VAL A 66 9.30 11.96 -3.49
N PRO A 67 10.20 11.43 -2.64
CA PRO A 67 9.86 11.01 -1.27
C PRO A 67 9.35 12.15 -0.39
N GLU A 68 9.68 13.40 -0.71
CA GLU A 68 9.25 14.59 0.02
C GLU A 68 7.73 14.77 -0.02
N HIS A 69 7.04 14.19 -1.00
CA HIS A 69 5.58 14.23 -1.08
C HIS A 69 4.89 13.25 -0.12
N LEU A 70 5.62 12.29 0.48
CA LEU A 70 5.02 11.24 1.31
C LEU A 70 4.34 11.79 2.56
N SER A 71 4.89 12.84 3.18
CA SER A 71 4.35 13.40 4.43
C SER A 71 2.95 14.03 4.28
N GLU A 72 2.60 14.44 3.07
CA GLU A 72 1.32 15.07 2.72
C GLU A 72 0.40 14.13 1.92
N ALA A 73 0.80 12.87 1.74
CA ALA A 73 0.09 11.89 0.92
C ALA A 73 -0.89 11.03 1.73
N THR A 74 -1.87 10.47 1.02
CA THR A 74 -2.79 9.45 1.56
C THR A 74 -2.40 8.08 1.00
N MET A 75 -2.27 7.08 1.87
CA MET A 75 -2.12 5.68 1.45
C MET A 75 -3.48 4.97 1.50
N TYR A 76 -3.84 4.30 0.41
CA TYR A 76 -4.98 3.39 0.31
C TYR A 76 -4.45 1.96 0.25
N VAL A 77 -4.83 1.13 1.21
CA VAL A 77 -4.38 -0.25 1.34
C VAL A 77 -5.58 -1.19 1.42
N SER A 78 -5.49 -2.37 0.79
CA SER A 78 -6.61 -3.32 0.72
C SER A 78 -6.83 -4.13 2.01
N LEU A 79 -5.90 -4.07 2.95
CA LEU A 79 -5.93 -4.75 4.24
C LEU A 79 -5.25 -3.85 5.28
N GLU A 80 -5.64 -3.96 6.56
CA GLU A 80 -5.00 -3.21 7.65
C GLU A 80 -3.46 -3.42 7.66
N PRO A 81 -2.65 -2.35 7.77
CA PRO A 81 -1.20 -2.48 7.88
C PRO A 81 -0.77 -3.28 9.11
N CYS A 82 0.27 -4.11 8.96
CA CYS A 82 0.75 -4.90 10.09
C CYS A 82 1.36 -4.02 11.20
N SER A 83 1.04 -4.34 12.45
CA SER A 83 1.44 -3.62 13.67
C SER A 83 2.33 -4.46 14.62
N PHE A 84 2.75 -5.64 14.19
CA PHE A 84 3.62 -6.54 14.95
C PHE A 84 4.93 -6.82 14.19
N HIS A 85 5.97 -7.21 14.94
CA HIS A 85 7.24 -7.61 14.34
C HIS A 85 7.19 -9.07 13.91
N GLY A 86 7.26 -9.30 12.59
CA GLY A 86 7.35 -10.64 12.00
C GLY A 86 8.73 -10.89 11.38
N LYS A 87 8.76 -11.45 10.18
CA LYS A 87 9.99 -11.58 9.37
C LYS A 87 10.51 -10.22 8.87
N THR A 88 9.63 -9.22 8.82
CA THR A 88 9.92 -7.83 8.47
C THR A 88 9.41 -6.91 9.59
N PRO A 89 9.97 -5.68 9.72
CA PRO A 89 9.42 -4.64 10.60
C PRO A 89 7.94 -4.34 10.27
N PRO A 90 7.16 -3.82 11.23
CA PRO A 90 5.76 -3.49 11.03
C PRO A 90 5.59 -2.33 10.04
N CYS A 91 4.60 -2.44 9.15
CA CYS A 91 4.29 -1.40 8.17
C CYS A 91 3.72 -0.14 8.84
N ALA A 92 3.02 -0.28 9.97
CA ALA A 92 2.54 0.85 10.74
C ALA A 92 3.68 1.83 11.12
N ASN A 93 4.84 1.33 11.54
CA ASN A 93 5.98 2.17 11.90
C ASN A 93 6.66 2.82 10.69
N LEU A 94 6.49 2.26 9.50
CA LEU A 94 7.02 2.84 8.26
C LEU A 94 6.13 3.98 7.75
N ILE A 95 4.84 3.95 8.10
CA ILE A 95 3.83 4.92 7.66
C ILE A 95 3.80 6.18 8.55
N ILE A 96 4.14 6.03 9.84
CA ILE A 96 4.23 7.13 10.83
C ILE A 96 5.55 7.88 10.69
#